data_AF-A0A7C4VCP8-F1
#
_entry.id   AF-A0A7C4VCP8-F1
#
_cell.length_a   1.000
_cell.length_b   1.000
_cell.length_c   1.000
_cell.angle_alpha   90.00
_cell.angle_beta   90.00
_cell.angle_gamma   90.00
#
_symmetry.space_group_name_H-M   'P 1'
#
loop_
_entity.id
_entity.type
_entity.pdbx_description
1 polymer ?
#
loop_
_entity_poly.entity_id
_entity_poly.type
_entity_poly.pdbx_seq_one_letter_code
_entity_poly.pdbx_strand_id
1 'polypeptide(L)'
;MEDWIWTTLVRALAFGTPILLAGLGEIYAERSGVVNLGVEGMMAVGALAAFAAAQSSGSPYLGLAAAVLVGALIALPFAVASITLRANQYVAGLALTMLGLGLSGLLGKPYEGAPLAHPLPETGFVVAALGLAAALWFFLRHTFAGLVLRSAGENPETVDAMGINVYAVRYGAVVFGGAMAGLAG
;
A
#
# COMPACT_ATOMS: atom_id res chain seq x y z
N MET A 1 -14.92 -6.89 34.59
CA MET A 1 -15.32 -7.65 33.38
C MET A 1 -15.53 -6.75 32.16
N GLU A 2 -15.46 -5.42 32.30
CA GLU A 2 -15.58 -4.48 31.17
C GLU A 2 -14.22 -4.16 30.49
N ASP A 3 -13.12 -4.19 31.26
CA ASP A 3 -11.80 -3.78 30.76
C ASP A 3 -11.23 -4.69 29.67
N TRP A 4 -11.54 -5.99 29.70
CA TRP A 4 -11.04 -6.92 28.68
C TRP A 4 -11.72 -6.69 27.32
N ILE A 5 -12.99 -6.26 27.31
CA ILE A 5 -13.72 -5.93 26.08
C ILE A 5 -13.10 -4.68 25.45
N TRP A 6 -12.91 -3.63 26.25
CA TRP A 6 -12.32 -2.38 25.79
C TRP A 6 -10.91 -2.57 25.24
N THR A 7 -10.04 -3.25 25.98
CA THR A 7 -8.66 -3.53 25.54
C THR A 7 -8.60 -4.41 24.30
N THR A 8 -9.51 -5.38 24.17
CA THR A 8 -9.61 -6.21 22.97
C THR A 8 -9.99 -5.38 21.75
N LEU A 9 -10.96 -4.46 21.88
CA LEU A 9 -11.37 -3.59 20.79
C LEU A 9 -10.25 -2.65 20.33
N VAL A 10 -9.54 -2.02 21.27
CA VAL A 10 -8.43 -1.12 20.95
C VAL A 10 -7.30 -1.89 20.24
N ARG A 11 -6.97 -3.10 20.71
CA ARG A 11 -5.96 -3.95 20.06
C ARG A 11 -6.42 -4.41 18.68
N ALA A 12 -7.69 -4.79 18.51
CA ALA A 12 -8.23 -5.18 17.21
C ALA A 12 -8.07 -4.06 16.18
N LEU A 13 -8.32 -2.80 16.57
CA LEU A 13 -8.09 -1.64 15.71
C LEU A 13 -6.60 -1.46 15.36
N ALA A 14 -5.71 -1.60 16.33
CA ALA A 14 -4.27 -1.49 16.10
C ALA A 14 -3.77 -2.56 15.10
N PHE A 15 -4.12 -3.84 15.33
CA PHE A 15 -3.74 -4.94 14.43
C PHE A 15 -4.44 -4.89 13.06
N GLY A 16 -5.64 -4.32 12.98
CA GLY A 16 -6.37 -4.16 11.72
C GLY A 16 -5.87 -3.00 10.85
N THR A 17 -5.12 -2.05 11.42
CA THR A 17 -4.68 -0.82 10.73
C THR A 17 -3.77 -1.09 9.52
N PRO A 18 -2.76 -1.97 9.60
CA PRO A 18 -2.02 -2.45 8.43
C PRO A 18 -2.93 -2.91 7.28
N ILE A 19 -3.89 -3.78 7.58
CA ILE A 19 -4.81 -4.34 6.58
C ILE A 19 -5.71 -3.25 5.99
N LEU A 20 -6.15 -2.29 6.81
CA LEU A 20 -6.89 -1.12 6.33
C LEU A 20 -6.07 -0.31 5.32
N LEU A 21 -4.81 0.00 5.63
CA LEU A 21 -3.95 0.79 4.74
C LEU A 21 -3.70 0.08 3.40
N ALA A 22 -3.37 -1.21 3.44
CA ALA A 22 -3.22 -2.02 2.23
C ALA A 22 -4.52 -2.05 1.41
N GLY A 23 -5.66 -2.29 2.07
CA GLY A 23 -6.97 -2.30 1.41
C GLY A 23 -7.36 -0.96 0.80
N LEU A 24 -7.03 0.18 1.43
CA LEU A 24 -7.27 1.51 0.86
C LEU A 24 -6.48 1.72 -0.43
N GLY A 25 -5.22 1.29 -0.47
CA GLY A 25 -4.41 1.32 -1.69
C GLY A 25 -5.00 0.46 -2.80
N GLU A 26 -5.37 -0.77 -2.47
CA GLU A 26 -5.90 -1.74 -3.44
C GLU A 26 -7.28 -1.34 -3.98
N ILE A 27 -8.13 -0.69 -3.20
CA ILE A 27 -9.39 -0.11 -3.71
C ILE A 27 -9.10 0.88 -4.85
N TYR A 28 -8.04 1.67 -4.77
CA TYR A 28 -7.69 2.62 -5.83
C TYR A 28 -7.18 1.90 -7.09
N ALA A 29 -6.32 0.89 -6.92
CA ALA A 29 -5.86 0.07 -8.03
C ALA A 29 -7.06 -0.61 -8.72
N GLU A 30 -7.93 -1.29 -7.97
CA GLU A 30 -9.10 -2.01 -8.50
C GLU A 30 -10.06 -1.06 -9.20
N ARG A 31 -10.34 0.10 -8.62
CA ARG A 31 -11.22 1.11 -9.24
C ARG A 31 -10.65 1.71 -10.52
N SER A 32 -9.32 1.67 -10.72
CA SER A 32 -8.69 2.04 -11.99
C SER A 32 -8.74 0.91 -13.05
N GLY A 33 -9.20 -0.29 -12.67
CA GLY A 33 -9.25 -1.47 -13.53
C GLY A 33 -8.02 -2.36 -13.48
N VAL A 34 -7.21 -2.28 -12.41
CA VAL A 34 -6.03 -3.13 -12.21
C VAL A 34 -6.12 -3.83 -10.85
N VAL A 35 -6.13 -5.16 -10.85
CA VAL A 35 -6.19 -5.99 -9.63
C VAL A 35 -4.78 -6.44 -9.26
N ASN A 36 -4.31 -6.09 -8.06
CA ASN A 36 -2.94 -6.39 -7.62
C ASN A 36 -2.90 -7.37 -6.44
N LEU A 37 -2.70 -8.66 -6.76
CA LEU A 37 -2.45 -9.69 -5.76
C LEU A 37 -1.02 -9.68 -5.19
N GLY A 38 -0.19 -8.72 -5.62
CA GLY A 38 1.19 -8.51 -5.17
C GLY A 38 1.34 -7.80 -3.82
N VAL A 39 0.22 -7.36 -3.22
CA VAL A 39 0.20 -6.46 -2.06
C VAL A 39 0.95 -7.02 -0.84
N GLU A 40 0.85 -8.33 -0.59
CA GLU A 40 1.51 -8.98 0.55
C GLU A 40 3.04 -8.95 0.41
N GLY A 41 3.57 -9.13 -0.81
CA GLY A 41 4.99 -8.96 -1.07
C GLY A 41 5.45 -7.51 -0.91
N MET A 42 4.63 -6.55 -1.33
CA MET A 42 4.92 -5.11 -1.16
C MET A 42 4.95 -4.73 0.33
N MET A 43 4.00 -5.24 1.13
CA MET A 43 4.00 -5.08 2.59
C MET A 43 5.29 -5.67 3.18
N ALA A 44 5.66 -6.90 2.83
CA ALA A 44 6.83 -7.55 3.41
C ALA A 44 8.15 -6.79 3.13
N VAL A 45 8.32 -6.25 1.92
CA VAL A 45 9.51 -5.45 1.56
C VAL A 45 9.43 -4.04 2.17
N GLY A 46 8.23 -3.46 2.28
CA GLY A 46 7.97 -2.22 3.00
C GLY A 46 8.37 -2.29 4.46
N ALA A 47 7.93 -3.34 5.16
CA ALA A 47 8.27 -3.63 6.56
C ALA A 47 9.79 -3.69 6.78
N LEU A 48 10.49 -4.43 5.91
CA LEU A 48 11.94 -4.51 5.92
C LEU A 48 12.59 -3.13 5.75
N ALA A 49 12.16 -2.38 4.74
CA ALA A 49 12.72 -1.06 4.45
C ALA A 49 12.49 -0.08 5.60
N ALA A 50 11.28 -0.10 6.18
CA ALA A 50 10.92 0.72 7.33
C ALA A 50 11.81 0.41 8.53
N PHE A 51 11.95 -0.88 8.86
CA PHE A 51 12.77 -1.34 9.98
C PHE A 51 14.24 -0.97 9.76
N ALA A 52 14.82 -1.29 8.60
CA ALA A 52 16.22 -1.00 8.30
C ALA A 52 16.54 0.50 8.34
N ALA A 53 15.65 1.34 7.80
CA ALA A 53 15.82 2.79 7.82
C ALA A 53 15.63 3.38 9.22
N ALA A 54 14.63 2.92 9.98
CA ALA A 54 14.43 3.37 11.36
C ALA A 54 15.58 2.93 12.28
N GLN A 55 16.11 1.73 12.08
CA GLN A 55 17.22 1.20 12.88
C GLN A 55 18.54 1.95 12.62
N SER A 56 18.82 2.31 11.37
CA SER A 56 20.05 3.01 10.98
C SER A 56 20.01 4.50 11.28
N SER A 57 18.86 5.14 11.10
CA SER A 57 18.70 6.58 11.32
C SER A 57 18.28 6.96 12.75
N GLY A 58 17.74 6.01 13.51
CA GLY A 58 17.12 6.27 14.81
C GLY A 58 15.76 6.96 14.73
N SER A 59 15.26 7.28 13.54
CA SER A 59 13.99 7.99 13.33
C SER A 59 12.93 7.08 12.70
N PRO A 60 11.81 6.81 13.39
CA PRO A 60 10.74 5.99 12.84
C PRO A 60 10.04 6.64 11.63
N TYR A 61 10.03 7.97 11.53
CA TYR A 61 9.42 8.68 10.42
C TYR A 61 10.18 8.48 9.11
N LEU A 62 11.51 8.36 9.18
CA LEU A 62 12.32 7.97 8.02
C LEU A 62 12.06 6.52 7.62
N GLY A 63 11.76 5.65 8.59
CA GLY A 63 11.23 4.30 8.34
C GLY A 63 9.95 4.33 7.51
N LEU A 64 8.94 5.10 7.95
CA LEU A 64 7.68 5.23 7.21
C LEU A 64 7.90 5.76 5.77
N ALA A 65 8.74 6.78 5.62
CA ALA A 65 9.06 7.33 4.30
C ALA A 65 9.75 6.30 3.40
N ALA A 66 10.67 5.50 3.95
CA ALA A 66 11.32 4.41 3.23
C ALA A 66 10.32 3.32 2.81
N ALA A 67 9.39 2.94 3.71
CA ALA A 67 8.34 1.96 3.43
C ALA A 67 7.46 2.39 2.24
N VAL A 68 6.98 3.64 2.28
CA VAL A 68 6.16 4.25 1.21
C VAL A 68 6.91 4.26 -0.11
N LEU A 69 8.18 4.71 -0.10
CA LEU A 69 8.99 4.80 -1.31
C LEU A 69 9.27 3.41 -1.90
N VAL A 70 9.68 2.46 -1.06
CA VAL A 70 10.00 1.10 -1.51
C VAL A 70 8.75 0.38 -2.01
N GLY A 71 7.62 0.48 -1.32
CA GLY A 71 6.36 -0.08 -1.79
C GLY A 71 5.93 0.49 -3.15
N ALA A 72 6.04 1.80 -3.34
CA ALA A 72 5.79 2.46 -4.62
C ALA A 72 6.72 1.95 -5.74
N LEU A 73 8.01 1.77 -5.44
CA LEU A 73 8.99 1.25 -6.40
C LEU A 73 8.76 -0.22 -6.76
N ILE A 74 8.39 -1.07 -5.79
CA ILE A 74 8.08 -2.49 -6.02
C ILE A 74 6.80 -2.68 -6.84
N ALA A 75 5.87 -1.72 -6.78
CA ALA A 75 4.68 -1.72 -7.62
C ALA A 75 4.95 -1.38 -9.09
N LEU A 76 6.05 -0.70 -9.42
CA LEU A 76 6.36 -0.33 -10.81
C LEU A 76 6.56 -1.54 -11.73
N PRO A 77 7.36 -2.57 -11.39
CA PRO A 77 7.45 -3.79 -12.19
C PRO A 77 6.09 -4.44 -12.47
N PHE A 78 5.20 -4.47 -11.47
CA PHE A 78 3.85 -4.99 -11.63
C PHE A 78 3.01 -4.11 -12.55
N ALA A 79 3.05 -2.78 -12.39
CA ALA A 79 2.36 -1.84 -13.27
C ALA A 79 2.83 -1.97 -14.73
N VAL A 80 4.15 -2.10 -14.95
CA VAL A 80 4.73 -2.31 -16.28
C VAL A 80 4.26 -3.63 -16.89
N ALA A 81 4.32 -4.71 -16.13
CA ALA A 81 3.90 -6.02 -16.60
C ALA A 81 2.39 -6.06 -16.92
N SER A 82 1.55 -5.56 -16.02
CA SER A 82 0.09 -5.67 -16.13
C SER A 82 -0.53 -4.64 -17.09
N ILE A 83 -0.03 -3.41 -17.09
CA ILE A 83 -0.65 -2.30 -17.84
C ILE A 83 0.00 -2.16 -19.22
N THR A 84 1.34 -2.09 -19.29
CA THR A 84 2.05 -1.87 -20.56
C THR A 84 2.23 -3.16 -21.34
N LEU A 85 2.71 -4.22 -20.69
CA LEU A 85 2.94 -5.51 -21.35
C LEU A 85 1.68 -6.38 -21.44
N ARG A 86 0.59 -5.95 -20.79
CA ARG A 86 -0.71 -6.66 -20.75
C ARG A 86 -0.59 -8.11 -20.28
N ALA A 87 0.36 -8.38 -19.38
CA ALA A 87 0.48 -9.68 -18.73
C ALA A 87 -0.74 -9.96 -17.84
N ASN A 88 -1.00 -11.24 -17.57
CA ASN A 88 -2.05 -11.63 -16.64
C ASN A 88 -1.75 -11.08 -15.24
N GLN A 89 -2.62 -10.19 -14.75
CA GLN A 89 -2.45 -9.46 -13.50
C GLN A 89 -2.42 -10.39 -12.28
N TYR A 90 -3.18 -11.49 -12.31
CA TYR A 90 -3.18 -12.49 -11.23
C TYR A 90 -1.82 -13.17 -11.12
N VAL A 91 -1.25 -13.58 -12.26
CA VAL A 91 0.05 -14.24 -12.30
C VAL A 91 1.17 -13.27 -11.93
N ALA A 92 1.15 -12.06 -12.50
CA ALA A 92 2.14 -11.03 -12.19
C ALA A 92 2.09 -10.62 -10.70
N GLY A 93 0.90 -10.49 -10.12
CA GLY A 93 0.70 -10.18 -8.71
C GLY A 93 1.23 -11.29 -7.80
N LEU A 94 0.85 -12.55 -8.04
CA LEU A 94 1.35 -13.68 -7.25
C LEU A 94 2.87 -13.84 -7.35
N ALA A 95 3.46 -13.61 -8.53
CA ALA A 95 4.90 -13.62 -8.71
C ALA A 95 5.58 -12.50 -7.90
N LEU A 96 4.98 -11.31 -7.86
CA LEU A 96 5.47 -10.21 -7.03
C LEU A 96 5.39 -10.52 -5.54
N THR A 97 4.32 -11.18 -5.08
CA THR A 97 4.20 -11.62 -3.68
C THR A 97 5.33 -12.58 -3.30
N MET A 98 5.58 -13.60 -4.14
CA MET A 98 6.67 -14.54 -3.90
C MET A 98 8.04 -13.86 -3.89
N LEU A 99 8.26 -12.93 -4.83
CA LEU A 99 9.49 -12.14 -4.88
C LEU A 99 9.65 -11.29 -3.62
N GLY A 100 8.60 -10.58 -3.20
CA GLY A 100 8.62 -9.71 -2.05
C GLY A 100 8.91 -10.45 -0.74
N LEU A 101 8.21 -11.56 -0.51
CA LEU A 101 8.46 -12.44 0.65
C LEU A 101 9.87 -13.04 0.64
N GLY A 102 10.38 -13.44 -0.53
CA GLY A 102 11.73 -13.96 -0.67
C GLY A 102 12.81 -12.91 -0.41
N LEU A 103 12.64 -11.70 -0.96
CA LEU A 103 13.56 -10.57 -0.78
C LEU A 103 13.57 -10.09 0.67
N SER A 104 12.39 -9.92 1.28
CA SER A 104 12.28 -9.49 2.67
C SER A 104 12.91 -10.50 3.62
N GLY A 105 12.67 -11.80 3.41
CA GLY A 105 13.26 -12.87 4.21
C GLY A 105 14.79 -12.98 4.05
N LEU A 106 15.33 -12.79 2.85
CA LEU A 106 16.77 -12.88 2.62
C LEU A 106 17.52 -11.66 3.19
N LEU A 107 17.04 -10.46 2.89
CA LEU A 107 17.68 -9.20 3.28
C LEU A 107 17.37 -8.82 4.74
N GLY A 108 16.28 -9.36 5.30
CA GLY A 108 15.85 -9.13 6.67
C GLY A 108 16.62 -9.91 7.74
N LYS A 109 17.34 -10.97 7.37
CA LYS A 109 18.09 -11.82 8.32
C LYS A 109 18.95 -11.06 9.33
N PRO A 110 19.73 -10.03 8.97
CA PRO A 110 20.56 -9.30 9.94
C PRO A 110 19.75 -8.54 11.00
N TYR A 111 18.48 -8.29 10.75
CA TYR A 111 17.59 -7.51 11.61
C TYR A 111 16.69 -8.41 12.49
N GLU A 112 16.69 -9.72 12.28
CA GLU A 112 15.87 -10.65 13.06
C GLU A 112 16.24 -10.57 14.56
N GLY A 113 15.24 -10.33 15.40
CA GLY A 113 15.40 -10.20 16.85
C GLY A 113 16.00 -8.88 17.32
N ALA A 114 16.35 -7.95 16.41
CA ALA A 114 16.83 -6.63 16.79
C ALA A 114 15.66 -5.76 17.32
N PRO A 115 15.81 -5.09 18.47
CA PRO A 115 14.79 -4.16 18.97
C PRO A 115 14.96 -2.76 18.35
N LEU A 116 13.84 -2.14 17.98
CA LEU A 116 13.79 -0.71 17.64
C LEU A 116 13.88 0.15 18.91
N ALA A 117 14.84 1.09 18.94
CA ALA A 117 15.04 1.98 20.09
C ALA A 117 13.90 2.99 20.29
N HIS A 118 13.30 3.47 19.18
CA HIS A 118 12.26 4.50 19.19
C HIS A 118 11.08 4.07 18.29
N PRO A 119 10.18 3.20 18.80
CA PRO A 119 9.00 2.78 18.05
C PRO A 119 7.98 3.93 17.89
N LEU A 120 7.16 3.84 16.86
CA LEU A 120 6.07 4.79 16.63
C LEU A 120 5.00 4.67 17.73
N PRO A 121 4.37 5.79 18.12
CA PRO A 121 3.19 5.74 18.98
C PRO A 121 2.01 5.12 18.23
N GLU A 122 1.63 3.90 18.61
CA GLU A 122 0.59 3.09 17.97
C GLU A 122 -0.74 3.84 17.80
N THR A 123 -1.22 4.50 18.85
CA THR A 123 -2.51 5.20 18.83
C THR A 123 -2.56 6.33 17.80
N GLY A 124 -1.45 7.07 17.66
CA GLY A 124 -1.36 8.16 16.68
C GLY A 124 -1.44 7.64 15.24
N PHE A 125 -0.83 6.48 14.98
CA PHE A 125 -0.85 5.85 13.66
C PHE A 125 -2.26 5.33 13.29
N VAL A 126 -2.97 4.69 14.23
CA VAL A 126 -4.34 4.22 14.00
C VAL A 126 -5.28 5.38 13.66
N VAL A 127 -5.24 6.46 14.45
CA VAL A 127 -6.09 7.64 14.21
C VAL A 127 -5.75 8.29 12.87
N ALA A 128 -4.47 8.40 12.52
CA ALA A 128 -4.04 8.91 11.22
C ALA A 128 -4.55 8.03 10.06
N ALA A 129 -4.49 6.71 10.19
CA ALA A 129 -4.99 5.78 9.18
C ALA A 129 -6.52 5.88 8.98
N LEU A 130 -7.29 6.03 10.06
CA LEU A 130 -8.73 6.27 9.98
C LEU A 130 -9.06 7.63 9.33
N GLY A 131 -8.31 8.68 9.66
CA GLY A 131 -8.42 9.97 9.01
C GLY A 131 -8.10 9.90 7.51
N LEU A 132 -7.04 9.16 7.15
CA LEU A 132 -6.66 8.90 5.76
C LEU A 132 -7.75 8.11 5.03
N ALA A 133 -8.36 7.10 5.67
CA ALA A 133 -9.48 6.36 5.11
C ALA A 133 -10.65 7.28 4.74
N ALA A 134 -11.03 8.19 5.64
CA ALA A 134 -12.07 9.18 5.38
C ALA A 134 -11.69 10.15 4.26
N ALA A 135 -10.44 10.61 4.23
CA ALA A 135 -9.93 11.50 3.19
C ALA A 135 -9.92 10.83 1.80
N LEU A 136 -9.46 9.58 1.72
CA LEU A 136 -9.43 8.80 0.48
C LEU A 136 -10.84 8.40 0.03
N TRP A 137 -11.75 8.10 0.96
CA TRP A 137 -13.16 7.92 0.62
C TRP A 137 -13.74 9.18 -0.02
N PHE A 138 -13.49 10.34 0.60
CA PHE A 138 -13.96 11.62 0.08
C PHE A 138 -13.37 11.91 -1.31
N PHE A 139 -12.05 11.72 -1.47
CA PHE A 139 -11.37 11.90 -2.75
C PHE A 139 -12.01 11.04 -3.86
N LEU A 140 -12.16 9.74 -3.62
CA LEU A 140 -12.66 8.80 -4.62
C LEU A 140 -14.11 9.10 -5.01
N ARG A 141 -14.95 9.52 -4.05
CA ARG A 141 -16.39 9.72 -4.27
C ARG A 141 -16.77 11.11 -4.73
N HIS A 142 -16.07 12.14 -4.26
CA HIS A 142 -16.50 13.53 -4.34
C HIS A 142 -15.57 14.45 -5.15
N THR A 143 -14.54 13.92 -5.81
CA THR A 143 -13.64 14.73 -6.67
C THR A 143 -13.70 14.31 -8.14
N PHE A 144 -13.33 15.24 -9.03
CA PHE A 144 -13.20 14.95 -10.46
C PHE A 144 -12.12 13.90 -10.74
N ALA A 145 -10.97 13.98 -10.05
CA ALA A 145 -9.91 12.99 -10.19
C ALA A 145 -10.39 11.59 -9.77
N GLY A 146 -11.19 11.48 -8.69
CA GLY A 146 -11.81 10.22 -8.27
C GLY A 146 -12.86 9.69 -9.26
N LEU A 147 -13.59 10.57 -9.96
CA LEU A 147 -14.47 10.20 -11.06
C LEU A 147 -13.65 9.65 -12.24
N VAL A 148 -12.61 10.37 -12.68
CA VAL A 148 -11.70 9.95 -13.77
C VAL A 148 -11.06 8.60 -13.46
N LEU A 149 -10.60 8.38 -12.22
CA LEU A 149 -10.02 7.11 -11.80
C LEU A 149 -11.01 5.95 -11.94
N ARG A 150 -12.24 6.12 -11.44
CA ARG A 150 -13.28 5.09 -11.56
C ARG A 150 -13.72 4.85 -13.00
N SER A 151 -13.87 5.93 -13.79
CA SER A 151 -14.18 5.84 -15.21
C SER A 151 -13.06 5.16 -16.00
N ALA A 152 -11.79 5.32 -15.61
CA ALA A 152 -10.67 4.62 -16.23
C ALA A 152 -10.71 3.09 -15.99
N GLY A 153 -11.37 2.64 -14.91
CA GLY A 153 -11.66 1.23 -14.67
C GLY A 153 -12.92 0.72 -15.39
N GLU A 154 -14.01 1.50 -15.35
CA GLU A 154 -15.32 1.08 -15.86
C GLU A 154 -15.49 1.28 -17.37
N ASN A 155 -15.11 2.44 -17.90
CA ASN A 155 -15.18 2.75 -19.34
C ASN A 155 -13.99 3.63 -19.79
N PRO A 156 -12.82 3.01 -20.07
CA PRO A 156 -11.59 3.70 -20.46
C PRO A 156 -11.75 4.64 -21.66
N GLU A 157 -12.59 4.28 -22.62
CA GLU A 157 -12.81 5.04 -23.85
C GLU A 157 -13.39 6.42 -23.56
N THR A 158 -14.21 6.55 -22.50
CA THR A 158 -14.77 7.85 -22.08
C THR A 158 -13.71 8.79 -21.53
N VAL A 159 -12.71 8.25 -20.81
CA VAL A 159 -11.62 9.02 -20.24
C VAL A 159 -10.64 9.45 -21.34
N ASP A 160 -10.36 8.56 -22.28
CA ASP A 160 -9.49 8.85 -23.43
C ASP A 160 -10.13 9.88 -24.38
N ALA A 161 -11.44 9.82 -24.59
CA ALA A 161 -12.19 10.83 -25.36
C ALA A 161 -12.14 12.23 -24.74
N MET A 162 -11.92 12.34 -23.42
CA MET A 162 -11.67 13.61 -22.73
C MET A 162 -10.22 14.07 -22.83
N GLY A 163 -9.36 13.34 -23.54
CA GLY A 163 -7.92 13.63 -23.70
C GLY A 163 -7.06 13.25 -22.49
N ILE A 164 -7.59 12.44 -21.56
CA ILE A 164 -6.87 12.01 -20.36
C ILE A 164 -6.24 10.64 -20.61
N ASN A 165 -4.93 10.52 -20.38
CA ASN A 165 -4.21 9.27 -20.57
C ASN A 165 -4.60 8.22 -19.51
N VAL A 166 -5.40 7.23 -19.91
CA VAL A 166 -5.85 6.11 -19.06
C VAL A 166 -4.68 5.32 -18.47
N TYR A 167 -3.60 5.10 -19.24
CA TYR A 167 -2.42 4.39 -18.75
C TYR A 167 -1.82 5.14 -17.57
N ALA A 168 -1.64 6.46 -17.67
CA ALA A 168 -1.09 7.26 -16.58
C ALA A 168 -1.96 7.19 -15.30
N VAL A 169 -3.28 7.21 -15.46
CA VAL A 169 -4.22 7.06 -14.32
C VAL A 169 -4.04 5.70 -13.63
N ARG A 170 -3.98 4.61 -14.41
CA ARG A 170 -3.79 3.25 -13.87
C ARG A 170 -2.43 3.07 -13.21
N TYR A 171 -1.37 3.59 -13.83
CA TYR A 171 -0.03 3.59 -13.24
C TYR A 171 -0.01 4.35 -11.91
N GLY A 172 -0.60 5.55 -11.87
CA GLY A 172 -0.70 6.33 -10.64
C GLY A 172 -1.46 5.58 -9.54
N ALA A 173 -2.57 4.92 -9.88
CA ALA A 173 -3.36 4.14 -8.94
C ALA A 173 -2.59 2.92 -8.38
N VAL A 174 -1.87 2.18 -9.23
CA VAL A 174 -1.05 1.03 -8.82
C VAL A 174 0.14 1.46 -7.97
N VAL A 175 0.83 2.54 -8.35
CA VAL A 175 1.96 3.08 -7.56
C VAL A 175 1.49 3.60 -6.21
N PHE A 176 0.34 4.28 -6.17
CA PHE A 176 -0.30 4.69 -4.92
C PHE A 176 -0.68 3.47 -4.06
N GLY A 177 -1.25 2.43 -4.68
CA GLY A 177 -1.54 1.16 -4.01
C GLY A 177 -0.29 0.54 -3.40
N GLY A 178 0.81 0.50 -4.15
CA GLY A 178 2.11 0.04 -3.65
C GLY A 178 2.67 0.89 -2.51
N ALA A 179 2.53 2.21 -2.59
CA ALA A 179 2.95 3.12 -1.52
C ALA A 179 2.19 2.85 -0.21
N MET A 180 0.87 2.64 -0.32
CA MET A 180 0.00 2.30 0.81
C MET A 180 0.28 0.90 1.36
N ALA A 181 0.58 -0.07 0.48
CA ALA A 181 0.99 -1.42 0.87
C ALA A 181 2.35 -1.41 1.57
N GLY A 182 3.30 -0.64 1.08
CA GLY A 182 4.60 -0.44 1.73
C GLY A 182 4.47 0.18 3.11
N LEU A 183 3.60 1.19 3.27
CA LEU A 183 3.27 1.80 4.57
C LEU A 183 2.54 0.84 5.52
N ALA A 184 1.78 -0.10 4.98
CA ALA A 184 1.04 -1.10 5.74
C ALA A 184 1.94 -2.21 6.30
N GLY A 185 3.11 -2.45 5.69
CA GLY A 185 4.10 -3.41 6.18
C GLY A 185 4.97 -2.84 7.28
#